data_AF-A0A3C1LIW6-F1
#
_entry.id   AF-A0A3C1LIW6-F1
#
_cell.length_a   1.000
_cell.length_b   1.000
_cell.length_c   1.000
_cell.angle_alpha   90.00
_cell.angle_beta   90.00
_cell.angle_gamma   90.00
#
_symmetry.space_group_name_H-M   'P 1'
#
loop_
_entity.id
_entity.type
_entity.pdbx_description
1 polymer ?
#
loop_
_entity_poly.entity_id
_entity_poly.type
_entity_poly.pdbx_seq_one_letter_code
_entity_poly.pdbx_strand_id
1 'polypeptide(L)'
;EGLAIVGIAMVVKEHYQDPTTDDTNWVVVDLAPVKAMEVPVTLAAMKANPALSNLSLIRQGRLSVCGITVDEFHTILAMGNTVL
;
A
#
# COMPACT_ATOMS: atom_id res chain seq x y z
N GLU A 1 -13.05 -3.23 -11.37
CA GLU A 1 -13.06 -2.03 -10.51
C GLU A 1 -12.24 -2.31 -9.25
N GLY A 2 -11.72 -1.30 -8.56
CA GLY A 2 -10.99 -1.49 -7.28
C GLY A 2 -9.46 -1.49 -7.34
N LEU A 3 -8.84 -1.23 -8.50
CA LEU A 3 -7.38 -1.11 -8.61
C LEU A 3 -6.93 0.33 -8.30
N ALA A 4 -7.12 0.79 -7.06
CA ALA A 4 -6.72 2.12 -6.63
C ALA A 4 -6.30 2.16 -5.16
N ILE A 5 -5.40 3.08 -4.84
CA ILE A 5 -5.09 3.45 -3.46
C ILE A 5 -6.17 4.43 -3.00
N VAL A 6 -6.86 4.08 -1.93
CA VAL A 6 -8.03 4.82 -1.41
C VAL A 6 -7.85 5.32 0.02
N GLY A 7 -6.78 4.89 0.70
CA GLY A 7 -6.51 5.31 2.07
C GLY A 7 -5.12 4.93 2.54
N ILE A 8 -4.80 5.42 3.72
CA ILE A 8 -3.54 5.23 4.42
C ILE A 8 -3.87 4.52 5.73
N ALA A 9 -3.10 3.49 6.04
CA ALA A 9 -3.22 2.71 7.27
C ALA A 9 -1.87 2.66 7.99
N MET A 10 -1.91 2.40 9.29
CA MET A 10 -0.74 2.28 10.15
C MET A 10 -0.77 0.93 10.85
N VAL A 11 0.41 0.32 10.99
CA VAL A 11 0.58 -0.88 11.82
C VAL A 11 0.44 -0.49 13.28
N VAL A 12 -0.58 -1.04 13.95
CA VAL A 12 -0.84 -0.81 15.38
C VAL A 12 -0.42 -1.99 16.25
N LYS A 13 -0.17 -3.15 15.64
CA LYS A 13 0.41 -4.32 16.28
C LYS A 13 1.39 -4.99 15.33
N GLU A 14 2.60 -5.23 15.83
CA GLU A 14 3.63 -5.97 15.09
C GLU A 14 3.22 -7.43 14.85
N HIS A 15 4.05 -8.14 14.08
CA HIS A 15 3.77 -9.50 13.63
C HIS A 15 3.47 -10.47 14.79
N TYR A 16 2.45 -11.30 14.61
CA TYR A 16 2.11 -12.41 15.50
C TYR A 16 1.56 -13.60 14.69
N GLN A 17 1.49 -14.78 15.29
CA GLN A 17 0.98 -15.99 14.64
C GLN A 17 -0.40 -15.76 14.03
N ASP A 18 -0.56 -16.11 12.76
CA ASP A 18 -1.84 -16.01 12.07
C ASP A 18 -2.88 -16.93 12.76
N PRO A 19 -3.97 -16.38 13.32
CA PRO A 19 -4.97 -17.15 14.05
C PRO A 19 -5.87 -17.99 13.12
N THR A 20 -5.74 -17.84 11.79
CA THR A 20 -6.52 -18.58 10.80
C THR A 20 -5.84 -19.87 10.33
N THR A 21 -4.62 -20.16 10.80
CA THR A 21 -3.85 -21.35 10.43
C THR A 21 -2.99 -21.87 11.57
N ASP A 22 -2.84 -23.20 11.64
CA ASP A 22 -1.91 -23.87 12.55
C ASP A 22 -0.46 -23.90 12.00
N ASP A 23 -0.25 -23.46 10.74
CA ASP A 23 1.08 -23.37 10.14
C ASP A 23 1.87 -22.21 10.74
N THR A 24 2.89 -22.56 11.54
CA THR A 24 3.77 -21.61 12.24
C THR A 24 4.62 -20.71 11.34
N ASN A 25 4.65 -20.95 10.03
CA ASN A 25 5.34 -20.07 9.08
C ASN A 25 4.54 -18.79 8.75
N TRP A 26 3.26 -18.72 9.14
CA TRP A 26 2.38 -17.59 8.83
C TRP A 26 2.22 -16.63 10.00
N VAL A 27 2.48 -15.35 9.73
CA VAL A 27 2.29 -14.25 10.67
C VAL A 27 1.47 -13.14 10.05
N VAL A 28 0.75 -12.39 10.87
CA VAL A 28 -0.08 -11.24 10.48
C VAL A 28 0.22 -10.03 11.35
N VAL A 29 -0.19 -8.85 10.88
CA VAL A 29 -0.10 -7.57 11.60
C VAL A 29 -1.49 -6.97 11.70
N ASP A 30 -1.73 -6.15 12.73
CA ASP A 30 -2.96 -5.36 12.82
C ASP A 30 -2.75 -3.98 12.21
N LEU A 31 -3.67 -3.57 11.34
CA LEU A 31 -3.69 -2.26 10.71
C LEU A 31 -4.87 -1.43 11.23
N ALA A 32 -4.62 -0.15 11.53
CA ALA A 32 -5.67 0.82 11.77
C ALA A 32 -5.73 1.85 10.63
N PRO A 33 -6.92 2.28 10.19
CA PRO A 33 -7.04 3.35 9.21
C PRO A 33 -6.54 4.67 9.82
N VAL A 34 -5.73 5.41 9.06
CA VAL A 34 -5.23 6.73 9.45
C VAL A 34 -6.02 7.82 8.73
N LYS A 35 -6.10 7.73 7.40
CA LYS A 35 -6.72 8.77 6.57
C LYS A 35 -7.21 8.20 5.24
N ALA A 36 -8.37 8.63 4.77
CA ALA A 36 -8.82 8.36 3.41
C ALA A 36 -8.07 9.26 2.40
N MET A 37 -7.81 8.75 1.21
CA MET A 37 -7.27 9.57 0.12
C MET A 37 -8.35 10.55 -0.37
N GLU A 38 -7.98 11.82 -0.56
CA GLU A 38 -8.90 12.84 -1.10
C GLU A 38 -9.33 12.48 -2.53
N VAL A 39 -8.38 11.98 -3.32
CA VAL A 39 -8.62 11.45 -4.66
C VAL A 39 -8.04 10.04 -4.77
N PRO A 40 -8.83 9.02 -5.15
CA PRO A 40 -8.32 7.68 -5.39
C PRO A 40 -7.22 7.65 -6.45
N VAL A 41 -6.07 7.07 -6.12
CA VAL A 41 -4.93 6.96 -7.05
C VAL A 41 -4.97 5.61 -7.74
N THR A 42 -5.41 5.59 -9.00
CA THR A 42 -5.59 4.33 -9.75
C THR A 42 -4.27 3.69 -10.16
N LEU A 43 -4.26 2.37 -10.30
CA LEU A 43 -3.11 1.62 -10.83
C LEU A 43 -2.71 2.10 -12.23
N ALA A 44 -3.68 2.48 -13.07
CA ALA A 44 -3.41 3.04 -14.39
C ALA A 44 -2.67 4.39 -14.28
N ALA A 45 -3.10 5.28 -13.37
CA ALA A 45 -2.42 6.54 -13.12
C ALA A 45 -1.00 6.33 -12.57
N MET A 46 -0.80 5.37 -11.64
CA MET A 46 0.53 5.05 -11.13
C MET A 46 1.45 4.52 -12.23
N LYS A 47 0.96 3.64 -13.10
CA LYS A 47 1.74 3.11 -14.24
C LYS A 47 2.12 4.18 -15.26
N ALA A 48 1.31 5.23 -15.39
CA ALA A 48 1.59 6.36 -16.28
C ALA A 48 2.60 7.36 -15.69
N ASN A 49 2.91 7.29 -14.40
CA ASN A 49 3.84 8.21 -13.74
C ASN A 49 5.27 7.65 -13.72
N PRO A 50 6.24 8.27 -14.44
CA PRO A 50 7.62 7.79 -14.48
C PRO A 50 8.32 7.73 -13.11
N ALA A 51 7.91 8.59 -12.16
CA ALA A 51 8.46 8.60 -10.81
C ALA A 51 8.15 7.30 -10.02
N LEU A 52 7.11 6.57 -10.42
CA LEU A 52 6.69 5.30 -9.82
C LEU A 52 7.11 4.08 -10.66
N SER A 53 7.95 4.26 -11.68
CA SER A 53 8.38 3.16 -12.57
C SER A 53 9.07 2.00 -11.84
N ASN A 54 9.69 2.28 -10.69
CA ASN A 54 10.36 1.28 -9.86
C ASN A 54 9.49 0.69 -8.76
N LEU A 55 8.24 1.17 -8.59
CA LEU A 55 7.34 0.71 -7.55
C LEU A 55 7.13 -0.79 -7.65
N SER A 56 7.44 -1.51 -6.56
CA SER A 56 7.37 -2.97 -6.49
C SER A 56 6.01 -3.52 -6.94
N LEU A 57 4.92 -2.84 -6.57
CA LEU A 57 3.55 -3.19 -6.97
C LEU A 57 3.35 -3.23 -8.50
N ILE A 58 4.00 -2.33 -9.24
CA ILE A 58 3.89 -2.27 -10.71
C ILE A 58 4.70 -3.39 -11.36
N ARG A 59 5.89 -3.68 -10.80
CA ARG A 59 6.81 -4.70 -11.32
C ARG A 59 6.36 -6.12 -10.96
N GLN A 60 5.72 -6.29 -9.81
CA GLN A 60 5.32 -7.58 -9.25
C GLN A 60 3.82 -7.60 -8.93
N GLY A 61 2.97 -7.65 -9.96
CA GLY A 61 1.51 -7.51 -9.80
C GLY A 61 0.79 -8.59 -8.99
N ARG A 62 1.48 -9.66 -8.56
CA ARG A 62 0.94 -10.69 -7.66
C ARG A 62 1.41 -10.54 -6.20
N LEU A 63 2.23 -9.53 -5.92
CA LEU A 63 2.76 -9.29 -4.58
C LEU A 63 1.76 -8.41 -3.80
N SER A 64 1.17 -8.98 -2.74
CA SER A 64 0.15 -8.29 -1.92
C SER A 64 0.73 -7.25 -0.96
N VAL A 65 1.96 -7.46 -0.48
CA VAL A 65 2.66 -6.57 0.45
C VAL A 65 4.03 -6.27 -0.13
N CYS A 66 4.34 -4.99 -0.31
CA CYS A 66 5.61 -4.58 -0.89
C CYS A 66 6.18 -3.37 -0.17
N GLY A 67 7.52 -3.28 -0.15
CA GLY A 67 8.20 -2.07 0.29
C GLY A 67 8.06 -0.96 -0.74
N ILE A 68 7.91 0.26 -0.23
CA ILE A 68 7.92 1.50 -1.02
C ILE A 68 8.93 2.45 -0.39
N THR A 69 9.54 3.29 -1.22
CA THR A 69 10.43 4.36 -0.76
C THR A 69 9.63 5.56 -0.24
N VAL A 70 10.30 6.44 0.51
CA VAL A 70 9.71 7.68 1.01
C VAL A 70 9.28 8.59 -0.16
N ASP A 71 10.09 8.67 -1.22
CA ASP A 71 9.79 9.48 -2.41
C ASP A 71 8.57 8.96 -3.18
N GLU A 72 8.44 7.63 -3.34
CA GLU A 72 7.27 7.02 -3.94
C GLU A 72 6.01 7.27 -3.10
N PHE A 73 6.12 7.16 -1.78
CA PHE A 73 5.01 7.45 -0.86
C PHE A 73 4.53 8.90 -1.00
N HIS A 74 5.43 9.88 -0.95
CA HIS A 74 5.08 11.29 -1.15
C HIS A 74 4.53 11.58 -2.55
N THR A 75 5.04 10.90 -3.57
CA THR A 75 4.51 11.01 -4.94
C THR A 75 3.06 10.55 -5.01
N ILE A 76 2.71 9.41 -4.38
CA ILE A 76 1.34 8.89 -4.33
C ILE A 76 0.42 9.86 -3.57
N LEU A 77 0.88 10.40 -2.45
CA LEU A 77 0.14 11.40 -1.68
C LEU A 77 -0.17 12.64 -2.53
N ALA A 78 0.82 13.17 -3.24
CA ALA A 78 0.65 14.31 -4.14
C ALA A 78 -0.32 14.01 -5.30
N MET A 79 -0.23 12.83 -5.91
CA MET A 79 -1.16 12.40 -6.97
C MET A 79 -2.61 12.38 -6.48
N GLY A 80 -2.83 12.01 -5.22
CA GLY A 80 -4.16 11.97 -4.60
C GLY A 80 -4.55 13.25 -3.87
N ASN A 81 -3.79 14.35 -4.03
CA ASN A 81 -3.96 15.62 -3.30
C ASN A 81 -4.15 15.43 -1.78
N THR A 82 -3.47 14.44 -1.21
CA THR A 82 -3.66 14.02 0.19
C THR A 82 -2.45 14.42 1.02
N VAL A 83 -2.69 15.12 2.13
CA VAL A 83 -1.68 15.44 3.13
C VAL A 83 -1.90 14.55 4.34
N LEU A 84 -0.83 13.89 4.80
CA LEU A 84 -0.80 13.11 6.04
C LEU A 84 -0.57 14.01 7.24
#